data_AF-A0A182E9I4-F1
#
_entry.id   AF-A0A182E9I4-F1
#
_cell.length_a   1.000
_cell.length_b   1.000
_cell.length_c   1.000
_cell.angle_alpha   90.00
_cell.angle_beta   90.00
_cell.angle_gamma   90.00
#
_symmetry.space_group_name_H-M   'P 1'
#
loop_
_entity.id
_entity.type
_entity.pdbx_description
1 polymer ?
#
loop_
_entity_poly.entity_id
_entity_poly.type
_entity_poly.pdbx_seq_one_letter_code
_entity_poly.pdbx_strand_id
1 'polypeptide(L)' 'MAALQSPFYGDKLNLYSLCKKIENCEYPPLPADIYSQQLRDLISRCICSDPSKRPDVAEILNISEQMNSHFQKEQKP' A
#
# COMPACT_ATOMS: atom_id res chain seq x y z
N MET A 1 -1.03 -9.70 -0.75
CA MET A 1 -0.55 -8.78 0.30
C MET A 1 0.97 -8.77 0.27
N ALA A 2 1.62 -7.60 0.22
CA ALA A 2 3.09 -7.49 0.15
C ALA A 2 3.75 -7.91 1.48
N ALA A 3 3.33 -7.33 2.61
CA ALA A 3 3.89 -7.64 3.94
C ALA A 3 3.36 -8.93 4.59
N LEU A 4 2.47 -9.67 3.92
CA LEU A 4 1.76 -10.84 4.46
C LEU A 4 0.99 -10.60 5.78
N GLN A 5 0.80 -9.34 6.17
CA GLN A 5 0.12 -8.89 7.38
C GLN A 5 -0.73 -7.65 7.06
N SER A 6 -1.77 -7.40 7.87
CA SER A 6 -2.55 -6.16 7.77
C SER A 6 -1.68 -4.96 8.18
N PRO A 7 -1.75 -3.79 7.48
CA PRO A 7 -0.97 -2.61 7.84
C PRO A 7 -1.14 -2.17 9.31
N PHE A 8 -2.37 -2.32 9.85
CA PHE A 8 -2.72 -1.89 11.20
C PHE A 8 -2.75 -3.02 12.22
N TYR A 9 -2.12 -4.15 11.91
CA TYR A 9 -2.03 -5.28 12.85
C TYR A 9 -1.33 -4.88 14.16
N GLY A 10 -1.67 -5.54 15.26
CA GLY A 10 -1.02 -5.37 16.56
C GLY A 10 -1.42 -6.47 17.55
N ASP A 11 -0.47 -6.90 18.40
CA ASP A 11 -0.65 -8.06 19.30
C ASP A 11 -1.76 -7.89 20.35
N LYS A 12 -2.13 -6.64 20.69
CA LYS A 12 -3.18 -6.29 21.65
C LYS A 12 -4.18 -5.31 21.02
N LEU A 13 -4.81 -5.73 19.93
CA LEU A 13 -5.81 -4.92 19.23
C LEU A 13 -7.09 -4.77 20.05
N ASN A 14 -7.42 -3.53 20.37
CA ASN A 14 -8.79 -3.11 20.67
C ASN A 14 -9.22 -2.04 19.66
N LEU A 15 -10.54 -1.81 19.53
CA LEU A 15 -11.08 -0.89 18.53
C LEU A 15 -10.49 0.52 18.65
N TYR A 16 -10.29 1.01 19.88
CA TYR A 16 -9.70 2.33 20.11
C TYR A 16 -8.26 2.43 19.57
N SER A 17 -7.40 1.46 19.90
CA SER A 17 -6.02 1.40 19.40
C SER A 17 -5.94 1.27 17.88
N LEU A 18 -6.88 0.54 17.28
CA LEU A 18 -6.98 0.37 15.83
C LEU A 18 -7.36 1.69 15.14
N CYS A 19 -8.43 2.34 15.61
CA CYS A 19 -8.88 3.63 15.07
C CYS A 19 -7.76 4.66 15.11
N LYS A 20 -7.05 4.77 16.25
CA LYS A 20 -5.93 5.71 16.39
C LYS A 20 -4.80 5.45 15.38
N LYS A 21 -4.46 4.19 15.11
CA LYS A 21 -3.46 3.85 14.08
C LYS A 21 -3.93 4.22 12.68
N ILE A 22 -5.20 3.98 12.35
CA ILE A 22 -5.78 4.34 11.05
C ILE A 22 -5.78 5.86 10.84
N GLU A 23 -6.24 6.61 11.85
CA GLU A 23 -6.29 8.08 11.83
C GLU A 23 -4.90 8.69 11.65
N ASN A 24 -3.89 8.13 12.33
CA ASN A 24 -2.51 8.59 12.26
C ASN A 24 -1.70 8.02 11.09
N CYS A 25 -2.28 7.16 10.25
CA CYS A 25 -1.57 6.39 9.24
C CYS A 25 -0.33 5.65 9.80
N GLU A 26 -0.45 5.09 11.00
CA GLU A 26 0.63 4.40 11.70
C GLU A 26 0.65 2.92 11.31
N TYR A 27 1.56 2.59 10.39
CA TYR A 27 1.82 1.21 9.96
C TYR A 27 3.30 1.06 9.54
N PRO A 28 3.90 -0.15 9.64
CA PRO A 28 5.27 -0.37 9.21
C PRO A 28 5.44 -0.14 7.70
N PRO A 29 6.51 0.54 7.26
CA PRO A 29 6.78 0.71 5.84
C PRO A 29 7.20 -0.64 5.21
N LEU A 30 6.91 -0.81 3.91
CA LEU A 30 7.42 -1.94 3.15
C LEU A 30 8.94 -1.81 2.91
N PRO A 31 9.70 -2.91 2.90
CA PRO A 31 11.13 -2.90 2.61
C PRO A 31 11.43 -2.31 1.22
N ALA A 32 12.25 -1.26 1.18
CA ALA A 32 12.53 -0.50 -0.05
C ALA A 32 13.48 -1.23 -1.02
N ASP A 33 14.21 -2.22 -0.51
CA ASP A 33 15.09 -3.13 -1.25
C ASP A 33 14.31 -4.23 -1.99
N ILE A 34 13.10 -4.56 -1.54
CA ILE A 34 12.25 -5.60 -2.13
C ILE A 34 11.19 -4.99 -3.05
N TYR A 35 10.61 -3.87 -2.63
CA TYR A 35 9.45 -3.27 -3.31
C TYR A 35 9.75 -1.89 -3.89
N SER A 36 9.39 -1.72 -5.17
CA SER A 36 9.57 -0.47 -5.90
C SER A 36 8.88 0.70 -5.19
N GLN A 37 9.45 1.89 -5.37
CA GLN A 37 8.88 3.13 -4.84
C GLN A 37 7.43 3.33 -5.32
N GLN A 38 7.17 3.03 -6.60
CA GLN A 38 5.83 3.11 -7.20
C GLN A 38 4.79 2.27 -6.45
N LEU A 39 5.14 1.03 -6.06
CA LEU A 39 4.23 0.17 -5.28
C LEU A 39 3.97 0.76 -3.89
N ARG A 40 5.03 1.19 -3.21
CA ARG A 40 4.95 1.74 -1.86
C ARG A 40 4.12 3.03 -1.81
N ASP A 41 4.28 3.89 -2.81
CA ASP A 41 3.51 5.13 -2.94
C ASP A 41 2.04 4.87 -3.24
N LEU A 42 1.73 3.94 -4.16
CA LEU A 42 0.35 3.57 -4.47
C LEU A 42 -0.38 3.06 -3.22
N ILE A 43 0.26 2.18 -2.44
CA ILE A 43 -0.30 1.67 -1.19
C ILE A 43 -0.56 2.82 -0.21
N SER A 44 0.42 3.69 0.02
CA SER A 44 0.31 4.82 0.94
C SER A 44 -0.85 5.75 0.58
N ARG A 45 -1.03 6.04 -0.73
CA ARG A 45 -2.14 6.85 -1.23
C ARG A 45 -3.50 6.16 -1.03
N CYS A 46 -3.59 4.85 -1.23
CA CYS A 46 -4.84 4.09 -1.05
C CYS A 46 -5.31 4.02 0.41
N ILE A 47 -4.38 3.92 1.37
CA ILE A 47 -4.70 3.85 2.81
C ILE A 47 -4.53 5.19 3.53
N CYS A 48 -4.55 6.30 2.78
CA CYS A 48 -4.52 7.64 3.34
C CYS A 48 -5.75 7.89 4.22
N SER A 49 -5.54 8.54 5.37
CA SER A 49 -6.63 8.90 6.30
C SER A 49 -7.63 9.87 5.66
N ASP A 50 -7.17 10.74 4.77
CA ASP A 50 -7.99 11.66 3.98
C ASP A 50 -8.56 10.97 2.72
N PRO A 51 -9.89 10.73 2.64
CA PRO A 51 -10.50 10.06 1.49
C PRO A 51 -10.34 10.83 0.18
N SER A 52 -10.27 12.15 0.21
CA SER A 52 -10.16 12.99 -0.99
C SER A 52 -8.79 12.90 -1.65
N LYS A 53 -7.77 12.38 -0.95
CA LYS A 53 -6.42 12.14 -1.48
C LYS A 53 -6.24 10.74 -2.09
N ARG A 54 -7.24 9.86 -1.91
CA ARG A 54 -7.16 8.49 -2.42
C ARG A 54 -7.38 8.50 -3.93
N PRO A 55 -6.59 7.72 -4.69
CA PRO A 55 -6.81 7.55 -6.11
C PRO A 55 -8.16 6.86 -6.35
N ASP A 56 -8.78 7.19 -7.48
CA ASP A 56 -9.95 6.43 -7.94
C ASP A 56 -9.52 5.07 -8.51
N VAL A 57 -10.50 4.20 -8.75
CA VAL A 57 -10.24 2.84 -9.25
C VAL A 57 -9.63 2.82 -10.65
N ALA A 58 -9.93 3.80 -11.51
CA ALA A 58 -9.38 3.88 -12.85
C ALA A 58 -7.89 4.26 -12.81
N GLU A 59 -7.51 5.18 -11.93
CA GLU A 59 -6.10 5.53 -11.68
C GLU A 59 -5.32 4.32 -11.15
N ILE A 60 -5.88 3.59 -10.16
CA ILE A 60 -5.25 2.38 -9.60
C ILE A 60 -5.02 1.33 -10.69
N LEU A 61 -6.03 1.09 -11.54
CA LEU A 61 -5.95 0.12 -12.64
C LEU A 61 -4.83 0.50 -13.62
N ASN A 62 -4.82 1.76 -14.07
CA ASN A 62 -3.81 2.26 -15.00
C ASN A 62 -2.38 2.10 -14.45
N ILE A 63 -2.15 2.46 -13.18
CA ILE A 63 -0.84 2.27 -12.53
C ILE A 63 -0.47 0.78 -12.45
N SER A 64 -1.44 -0.07 -12.09
CA SER A 64 -1.23 -1.52 -11.97
C SER A 64 -0.87 -2.17 -13.30
N GLU A 65 -1.54 -1.80 -14.39
CA GLU A 65 -1.26 -2.30 -15.75
C GLU A 65 0.13 -1.88 -16.23
N GLN A 66 0.53 -0.63 -15.98
CA GLN A 66 1.86 -0.13 -16.30
C GLN A 66 2.95 -0.90 -15.54
N MET A 67 2.77 -1.09 -14.23
CA MET A 67 3.70 -1.85 -13.40
C MET A 67 3.80 -3.31 -13.84
N ASN A 68 2.66 -3.96 -14.08
CA ASN A 68 2.62 -5.35 -14.55
C ASN A 68 3.34 -5.49 -15.90
N SER A 69 3.11 -4.55 -16.83
CA SER A 69 3.76 -4.55 -18.14
C SER A 69 5.28 -4.35 -18.04
N HIS A 70 5.74 -3.53 -17.09
CA HIS A 70 7.17 -3.31 -16.85
C HIS A 70 7.84 -4.59 -16.32
N PHE A 71 7.32 -5.16 -15.22
CA PHE A 71 7.93 -6.34 -14.60
C PHE A 71 7.76 -7.64 -15.39
N GLN A 72 6.78 -7.75 -16.28
CA GLN A 72 6.69 -8.88 -17.22
C GLN A 72 7.73 -8.80 -18.35
N LYS A 73 8.15 -7.59 -18.76
CA LYS A 73 9.20 -7.43 -19.77
C LYS A 73 10.58 -7.75 -19.21
N GLU A 74 10.84 -7.41 -17.95
CA GLU A 74 12.11 -7.71 -17.26
C GLU A 74 12.29 -9.19 -16.89
N GLN A 75 11.22 -9.99 -16.95
CA GLN A 75 11.24 -11.43 -16.68
C GLN A 75 11.47 -12.30 -17.93
N LYS A 76 11.71 -11.71 -19.11
CA LYS A 76 12.12 -12.48 -20.29
C LYS A 76 13.60 -12.85 -20.19
N PRO A 77 13.96 -14.14 -20.37
CA PRO A 77 15.36 -14.57 -20.43
C PRO A 77 16.10 -13.98 -21.64
#